data_AF-A0A9E7BMK2-F1
#
_entry.id   AF-A0A9E7BMK2-F1
#
_cell.length_a   1.000
_cell.length_b   1.000
_cell.length_c   1.000
_cell.angle_alpha   90.00
_cell.angle_beta   90.00
_cell.angle_gamma   90.00
#
_symmetry.space_group_name_H-M   'P 1'
#
loop_
_entity.id
_entity.type
_entity.pdbx_description
1 polymer ?
#
loop_
_entity_poly.entity_id
_entity_poly.type
_entity_poly.pdbx_seq_one_letter_code
_entity_poly.pdbx_strand_id
1 'polypeptide(L)'
;MTKSMLIDINIIQALVARLGAATQEASRIHATLEDQVAALRGQWSGDASDAFESAHGEWTKRLDAATALLARASEHVSSAAEAFADVEKANAARW
;
A
#
# COMPACT_ATOMS: atom_id res chain seq x y z
N MET A 1 -16.45 -24.97 10.51
CA MET A 1 -15.50 -23.94 10.02
C MET A 1 -16.27 -22.63 9.96
N THR A 2 -15.86 -21.65 10.75
CA THR A 2 -16.76 -20.86 11.61
C THR A 2 -16.41 -19.39 11.56
N LYS A 3 -17.43 -18.50 11.68
CA LYS A 3 -17.42 -17.04 11.95
C LYS A 3 -16.09 -16.33 12.23
N SER A 4 -15.18 -16.93 13.01
CA SER A 4 -13.77 -16.53 13.16
C SER A 4 -13.08 -16.21 11.84
N MET A 5 -13.21 -17.07 10.82
CA MET A 5 -12.48 -16.89 9.54
C MET A 5 -12.97 -15.67 8.75
N LEU A 6 -14.28 -15.41 8.77
CA LEU A 6 -14.87 -14.19 8.20
C LEU A 6 -14.39 -12.94 8.93
N ILE A 7 -14.28 -13.02 10.26
CA ILE A 7 -13.73 -11.92 11.08
C ILE A 7 -12.27 -11.66 10.66
N ASP A 8 -11.47 -12.70 10.50
CA ASP A 8 -10.06 -12.58 10.11
C ASP A 8 -9.90 -11.90 8.75
N ILE A 9 -10.71 -12.27 7.74
CA ILE A 9 -10.68 -11.63 6.41
C ILE A 9 -11.05 -10.16 6.47
N ASN A 10 -12.11 -9.81 7.21
CA ASN A 10 -12.54 -8.43 7.37
C ASN A 10 -11.45 -7.57 8.07
N ILE A 11 -10.77 -8.13 9.07
CA ILE A 11 -9.65 -7.47 9.74
C ILE A 11 -8.50 -7.23 8.76
N ILE A 12 -8.15 -8.24 7.96
CA ILE A 12 -7.08 -8.12 6.98
C ILE A 12 -7.44 -7.10 5.88
N GLN A 13 -8.68 -7.09 5.38
CA GLN A 13 -9.16 -6.08 4.42
C GLN A 13 -9.04 -4.67 4.98
N ALA A 14 -9.48 -4.45 6.23
CA ALA A 14 -9.39 -3.15 6.87
C ALA A 14 -7.93 -2.70 7.07
N LEU A 15 -7.04 -3.64 7.41
CA LEU A 15 -5.61 -3.36 7.53
C LEU A 15 -4.99 -2.97 6.18
N VAL A 16 -5.28 -3.73 5.12
CA VAL A 16 -4.79 -3.45 3.76
C VAL A 16 -5.27 -2.08 3.28
N ALA A 17 -6.54 -1.75 3.50
CA ALA A 17 -7.09 -0.43 3.15
C ALA A 17 -6.37 0.70 3.92
N ARG A 18 -6.15 0.52 5.22
CA ARG A 18 -5.44 1.51 6.06
C ARG A 18 -3.98 1.70 5.61
N LEU A 19 -3.28 0.61 5.27
CA LEU A 19 -1.91 0.67 4.76
C LEU A 19 -1.86 1.31 3.37
N GLY A 20 -2.86 1.06 2.52
CA GLY A 20 -3.03 1.74 1.23
C GLY A 20 -3.18 3.25 1.40
N ALA A 21 -4.05 3.70 2.31
CA ALA A 21 -4.22 5.12 2.62
C ALA A 21 -2.93 5.76 3.17
N ALA A 22 -2.20 5.07 4.05
CA ALA A 22 -0.93 5.54 4.58
C ALA A 22 0.15 5.66 3.48
N THR A 23 0.18 4.73 2.53
CA THR A 23 1.11 4.75 1.40
C THR A 23 0.80 5.92 0.46
N GLN A 24 -0.47 6.18 0.17
CA GLN A 24 -0.89 7.35 -0.61
C GLN A 24 -0.56 8.69 0.08
N GLU A 25 -0.71 8.75 1.41
CA GLU A 25 -0.27 9.91 2.19
C GLU A 25 1.24 10.11 2.07
N ALA A 26 2.03 9.04 2.22
CA ALA A 26 3.47 9.09 2.06
C ALA A 26 3.88 9.58 0.65
N SER A 27 3.19 9.15 -0.41
CA SER A 27 3.38 9.67 -1.77
C SER A 27 3.10 11.16 -1.88
N ARG A 28 2.03 11.67 -1.26
CA ARG A 28 1.69 13.10 -1.29
C ARG A 28 2.70 13.96 -0.53
N ILE A 29 3.13 13.51 0.64
CA ILE A 29 4.17 14.18 1.43
C ILE A 29 5.47 14.22 0.62
N HIS A 30 5.82 13.10 -0.03
CA HIS A 30 7.01 13.02 -0.87
C HIS A 30 6.97 13.98 -2.05
N ALA A 31 5.87 14.03 -2.81
CA ALA A 31 5.72 14.99 -3.90
C ALA A 31 5.80 16.45 -3.42
N THR A 32 5.24 16.74 -2.24
CA THR A 32 5.36 18.07 -1.62
C THR A 32 6.81 18.41 -1.27
N LEU A 33 7.57 17.43 -0.76
CA LEU A 33 8.99 17.58 -0.47
C LEU A 33 9.79 17.83 -1.77
N GLU A 34 9.47 17.12 -2.86
CA GLU A 34 10.09 17.35 -4.17
C GLU A 34 9.89 18.79 -4.66
N ASP A 35 8.66 19.31 -4.57
CA ASP A 35 8.36 20.69 -4.97
C ASP A 35 9.15 21.72 -4.15
N GLN A 36 9.25 21.50 -2.83
CA GLN A 36 10.02 22.36 -1.93
C GLN A 36 11.52 22.29 -2.22
N VAL A 37 12.05 21.10 -2.50
CA VAL A 37 13.47 20.91 -2.81
C VAL A 37 13.81 21.44 -4.19
N ALA A 38 12.92 21.33 -5.18
CA ALA A 38 13.09 21.94 -6.49
C ALA A 38 13.31 23.47 -6.40
N ALA A 39 12.60 24.14 -5.49
CA ALA A 39 12.79 25.57 -5.23
C ALA A 39 14.15 25.90 -4.57
N LEU A 40 14.67 25.01 -3.74
CA LEU A 40 15.96 25.17 -3.04
C LEU A 40 17.16 24.68 -3.85
N ARG A 41 16.92 23.89 -4.90
CA ARG A 41 17.94 23.22 -5.70
C ARG A 41 18.91 24.17 -6.38
N GLY A 42 18.44 25.37 -6.76
CA GLY A 42 19.30 26.43 -7.29
C GLY A 42 20.33 26.98 -6.29
N GLN A 43 20.18 26.67 -5.01
CA GLN A 43 21.07 27.09 -3.92
C GLN A 43 21.96 25.95 -3.41
N TRP A 44 21.67 24.69 -3.78
CA TRP A 44 22.48 23.54 -3.42
C TRP A 44 23.55 23.31 -4.48
N SER A 45 24.80 23.16 -4.07
CA SER A 45 25.92 22.77 -4.95
C SER A 45 26.65 21.56 -4.38
N GLY A 46 27.21 20.73 -5.27
CA GLY A 46 28.01 19.56 -4.93
C GLY A 46 27.25 18.50 -4.12
N ASP A 47 27.91 17.99 -3.08
CA ASP A 47 27.52 16.81 -2.28
C ASP A 47 26.07 16.84 -1.73
N ALA A 48 25.51 18.03 -1.48
CA ALA A 48 24.14 18.16 -0.98
C ALA A 48 23.08 17.76 -2.03
N SER A 49 23.31 18.10 -3.30
CA SER A 49 22.41 17.71 -4.39
C SER A 49 22.48 16.21 -4.64
N ASP A 50 23.68 15.64 -4.60
CA ASP A 50 23.90 14.21 -4.85
C ASP A 50 23.33 13.34 -3.73
N ALA A 51 23.50 13.76 -2.47
CA ALA A 51 22.91 13.09 -1.31
C ALA A 51 21.37 13.10 -1.36
N PHE A 52 20.78 14.23 -1.76
CA PHE A 52 19.32 14.32 -1.92
C PHE A 52 18.83 13.40 -3.03
N GLU A 53 19.43 13.44 -4.21
CA GLU A 53 19.05 12.59 -5.34
C GLU A 53 19.16 11.10 -5.01
N SER A 54 20.21 10.70 -4.28
CA SER A 54 20.36 9.33 -3.81
C SER A 54 19.25 8.93 -2.83
N ALA A 55 18.99 9.75 -1.80
CA ALA A 55 17.94 9.49 -0.82
C ALA A 55 16.54 9.49 -1.47
N HIS A 56 16.32 10.40 -2.39
CA HIS A 56 15.10 10.53 -3.18
C HIS A 56 14.84 9.25 -4.00
N GLY A 57 15.84 8.81 -4.79
CA GLY A 57 15.73 7.59 -5.57
C GLY A 57 15.51 6.33 -4.73
N GLU A 58 16.12 6.25 -3.55
CA GLU A 58 15.89 5.13 -2.63
C GLU A 58 14.47 5.16 -2.03
N TRP A 59 14.00 6.33 -1.62
CA TRP A 59 12.65 6.49 -1.10
C TRP A 59 11.59 6.09 -2.12
N THR A 60 11.68 6.59 -3.36
CA THR A 60 10.75 6.27 -4.44
C THR A 60 10.69 4.76 -4.69
N LYS A 61 11.85 4.09 -4.74
CA LYS A 61 11.90 2.62 -4.87
C LYS A 61 11.19 1.89 -3.73
N ARG A 62 11.36 2.35 -2.49
CA ARG A 62 10.70 1.76 -1.31
C ARG A 62 9.19 1.96 -1.36
N LEU A 63 8.75 3.13 -1.80
CA LEU A 63 7.33 3.45 -1.93
C LEU A 63 6.65 2.64 -3.04
N ASP A 64 7.31 2.46 -4.17
CA ASP A 64 6.85 1.60 -5.27
C ASP A 64 6.74 0.14 -4.81
N ALA A 65 7.75 -0.35 -4.09
CA ALA A 65 7.73 -1.71 -3.53
C ALA A 65 6.59 -1.91 -2.53
N ALA A 66 6.34 -0.94 -1.65
CA ALA A 66 5.23 -0.97 -0.70
C ALA A 66 3.88 -0.98 -1.42
N THR A 67 3.71 -0.13 -2.44
CA THR A 67 2.50 -0.05 -3.25
C THR A 67 2.23 -1.36 -3.97
N ALA A 68 3.25 -1.96 -4.59
CA ALA A 68 3.13 -3.25 -5.28
C ALA A 68 2.76 -4.39 -4.32
N LEU A 69 3.34 -4.41 -3.10
CA LEU A 69 3.02 -5.41 -2.09
C LEU A 69 1.57 -5.28 -1.63
N LEU A 70 1.09 -4.05 -1.41
CA LEU A 70 -0.29 -3.79 -0.99
C LEU A 70 -1.31 -4.13 -2.08
N ALA A 71 -0.99 -3.88 -3.35
CA ALA A 71 -1.83 -4.32 -4.46
C ALA A 71 -2.02 -5.85 -4.46
N ARG A 72 -0.91 -6.60 -4.36
CA ARG A 72 -0.94 -8.07 -4.27
C ARG A 72 -1.70 -8.56 -3.03
N ALA A 73 -1.48 -7.94 -1.89
CA ALA A 73 -2.21 -8.27 -0.66
C ALA A 73 -3.72 -8.05 -0.83
N SER A 74 -4.12 -6.95 -1.46
CA SER A 74 -5.52 -6.64 -1.76
C SER A 74 -6.15 -7.70 -2.66
N GLU A 75 -5.46 -8.10 -3.73
CA GLU A 75 -5.92 -9.15 -4.65
C GLU A 75 -6.11 -10.49 -3.95
N HIS A 76 -5.13 -10.93 -3.15
CA HIS A 76 -5.21 -12.18 -2.41
C HIS A 76 -6.37 -12.19 -1.41
N VAL A 77 -6.60 -11.07 -0.74
CA VAL A 77 -7.67 -10.94 0.24
C VAL A 77 -9.05 -10.90 -0.45
N SER A 78 -9.18 -10.26 -1.61
CA SER A 78 -10.40 -10.29 -2.41
C SER A 78 -10.71 -11.70 -2.89
N SER A 79 -9.72 -12.39 -3.45
CA SER A 79 -9.86 -13.77 -3.92
C SER A 79 -10.25 -14.72 -2.79
N ALA A 80 -9.66 -14.55 -1.61
CA ALA A 80 -10.06 -15.29 -0.42
C ALA A 80 -11.53 -15.03 -0.08
N ALA A 81 -11.95 -13.76 0.02
CA ALA A 81 -13.33 -13.39 0.34
C ALA A 81 -14.36 -13.97 -0.65
N GLU A 82 -14.06 -13.94 -1.96
CA GLU A 82 -14.89 -14.54 -3.00
C GLU A 82 -15.04 -16.05 -2.80
N ALA A 83 -13.93 -16.76 -2.58
CA ALA A 83 -13.96 -18.20 -2.32
C ALA A 83 -14.81 -18.55 -1.09
N PHE A 84 -14.80 -17.73 -0.03
CA PHE A 84 -15.70 -17.92 1.12
C PHE A 84 -17.16 -17.74 0.77
N ALA A 85 -17.50 -16.67 0.05
CA ALA A 85 -18.87 -16.41 -0.35
C ALA A 85 -19.45 -17.55 -1.19
N ASP A 86 -18.64 -18.14 -2.06
CA ASP A 86 -19.05 -19.29 -2.88
C ASP A 86 -19.27 -20.56 -2.05
N VAL A 87 -18.40 -20.84 -1.08
CA VAL A 87 -18.56 -21.97 -0.15
C VAL A 87 -19.82 -21.81 0.71
N GLU A 88 -20.10 -20.60 1.21
CA GLU A 88 -21.32 -20.34 1.98
C GLU A 88 -22.58 -20.53 1.14
N LYS A 89 -22.62 -20.00 -0.09
CA LYS A 89 -23.74 -20.21 -1.02
C LYS A 89 -23.96 -21.69 -1.33
N ALA A 90 -22.88 -22.43 -1.60
CA ALA A 90 -22.96 -23.85 -1.90
C ALA A 90 -23.49 -24.67 -0.72
N ASN A 91 -23.09 -24.33 0.51
CA ASN A 91 -23.62 -24.98 1.72
C ASN A 91 -25.09 -24.60 1.96
N ALA A 92 -25.46 -23.33 1.78
CA ALA A 92 -26.83 -22.85 1.95
C ALA A 92 -27.82 -23.44 0.93
N ALA A 93 -27.36 -23.77 -0.28
CA ALA A 93 -28.19 -24.43 -1.29
C ALA A 93 -28.40 -25.94 -1.03
N ARG A 94 -27.62 -26.52 -0.10
CA ARG A 94 -27.57 -27.95 0.17
C ARG A 94 -28.37 -28.37 1.40
N TRP A 95 -28.81 -27.40 2.20
CA TRP A 95 -29.67 -27.54 3.38
C TRP A 95 -30.96 -26.76 3.19
#